data_AF-A0A9D3AJP6-F1
#
_entry.id   AF-A0A9D3AJP6-F1
#
_cell.length_a   1.000
_cell.length_b   1.000
_cell.length_c   1.000
_cell.angle_alpha   90.00
_cell.angle_beta   90.00
_cell.angle_gamma   90.00
#
_symmetry.space_group_name_H-M   'P 1'
#
loop_
_entity.id
_entity.type
_entity.pdbx_description
1 polymer ?
#
loop_
_entity_poly.entity_id
_entity_poly.type
_entity_poly.pdbx_seq_one_letter_code
_entity_poly.pdbx_strand_id
1 'polypeptide(L)'
;MLDMDSVYREYVTVVYKFLLSLCYEEDMAEELTQETFYQAVRSANRYDGSCKVSTWLCQIAKHLWYQEVEHRKKKGTSPLTEDILSKDIPVEDRFNLKS
;
A
#
# COMPACT_ATOMS: atom_id res chain seq x y z
N MET A 1 8.44 20.33 -11.88
CA MET A 1 8.23 19.30 -10.84
C MET A 1 6.80 19.46 -10.35
N LEU A 2 6.02 18.39 -10.31
CA LEU A 2 4.65 18.42 -9.82
C LEU A 2 4.65 18.81 -8.33
N ASP A 3 3.79 19.75 -7.92
CA ASP A 3 3.61 20.06 -6.49
C ASP A 3 2.73 18.98 -5.84
N MET A 4 3.36 18.06 -5.13
CA MET A 4 2.69 16.91 -4.54
C MET A 4 1.76 17.28 -3.38
N ASP A 5 1.99 18.39 -2.68
CA ASP A 5 1.14 18.81 -1.57
C ASP A 5 -0.23 19.27 -2.08
N SER A 6 -0.24 20.06 -3.16
CA SER A 6 -1.47 20.48 -3.84
C SER A 6 -2.22 19.28 -4.41
N VAL A 7 -1.49 18.37 -5.07
CA VAL A 7 -2.04 17.15 -5.68
C VAL A 7 -2.65 16.24 -4.62
N TYR A 8 -2.01 16.08 -3.46
CA TYR A 8 -2.57 15.31 -2.36
C TYR A 8 -3.91 15.89 -1.89
N ARG A 9 -3.94 17.19 -1.61
CA ARG A 9 -5.15 17.88 -1.13
C ARG A 9 -6.31 17.79 -2.12
N GLU A 10 -6.02 17.85 -3.41
CA GLU A 10 -7.04 17.81 -4.47
C GLU A 10 -7.56 16.38 -4.73
N TYR A 11 -6.68 15.37 -4.71
CA TYR A 11 -7.00 14.03 -5.22
C TYR A 11 -7.13 12.94 -4.16
N VAL A 12 -6.76 13.18 -2.90
CA VAL A 12 -6.80 12.12 -1.85
C VAL A 12 -8.17 11.47 -1.73
N THR A 13 -9.25 12.27 -1.68
CA THR A 13 -10.61 11.75 -1.58
C THR A 13 -11.04 10.97 -2.82
N VAL A 14 -10.57 11.39 -4.01
CA VAL A 14 -10.89 10.71 -5.28
C VAL A 14 -10.20 9.34 -5.32
N VAL A 15 -8.90 9.29 -5.00
CA VAL A 15 -8.11 8.06 -4.98
C VAL A 15 -8.64 7.10 -3.92
N TYR A 16 -8.95 7.59 -2.72
CA TYR A 16 -9.54 6.78 -1.66
C TYR A 16 -10.88 6.18 -2.07
N LYS A 17 -11.82 6.98 -2.59
CA LYS A 17 -13.12 6.46 -3.04
C LYS A 17 -13.00 5.49 -4.20
N PHE A 18 -12.06 5.73 -5.11
CA PHE A 18 -11.76 4.80 -6.19
C PHE A 18 -11.28 3.45 -5.64
N LEU A 19 -10.31 3.45 -4.72
CA LEU A 19 -9.81 2.23 -4.09
C LEU A 19 -10.88 1.52 -3.27
N LEU A 20 -11.67 2.26 -2.48
CA LEU A 20 -12.79 1.72 -1.71
C LEU A 20 -13.81 1.01 -2.61
N SER A 21 -14.09 1.55 -3.80
CA SER A 21 -14.97 0.91 -4.79
C SER A 21 -14.39 -0.37 -5.42
N LEU A 22 -13.08 -0.60 -5.28
CA LEU A 22 -12.39 -1.80 -5.78
C LEU A 22 -12.22 -2.87 -4.71
N CYS A 23 -11.78 -2.50 -3.51
CA CYS A 23 -11.47 -3.44 -2.44
C CYS A 23 -12.65 -3.72 -1.49
N TYR A 24 -13.61 -2.80 -1.38
CA TYR A 24 -14.74 -2.87 -0.43
C TYR A 24 -14.32 -3.03 1.05
N GLU A 25 -13.10 -2.60 1.39
CA GLU A 25 -12.50 -2.71 2.72
C GLU A 25 -11.82 -1.37 3.06
N GLU A 26 -12.25 -0.70 4.13
CA GLU A 26 -11.81 0.66 4.47
C GLU A 26 -10.32 0.72 4.81
N ASP A 27 -9.84 -0.18 5.66
CA ASP A 27 -8.43 -0.26 6.07
C ASP A 27 -7.50 -0.46 4.86
N MET A 28 -7.90 -1.36 3.95
CA MET A 28 -7.18 -1.61 2.71
C MET A 28 -7.19 -0.39 1.79
N ALA A 29 -8.33 0.28 1.66
CA ALA A 29 -8.44 1.48 0.83
C ALA A 29 -7.54 2.60 1.38
N GLU A 30 -7.47 2.76 2.69
CA GLU A 30 -6.61 3.73 3.35
C GLU A 30 -5.13 3.41 3.12
N GLU A 31 -4.70 2.17 3.38
CA GLU A 31 -3.31 1.73 3.17
C GLU A 31 -2.87 1.92 1.72
N LEU A 32 -3.69 1.47 0.75
CA LEU A 32 -3.40 1.63 -0.67
C LEU A 32 -3.40 3.09 -1.11
N THR A 33 -4.22 3.95 -0.48
CA THR A 33 -4.21 5.39 -0.76
C THR A 33 -2.88 6.01 -0.32
N GLN A 34 -2.44 5.70 0.90
CA GLN A 34 -1.15 6.19 1.41
C GLN A 34 0.01 5.73 0.51
N GLU A 35 0.05 4.45 0.15
CA GLU A 35 1.08 3.90 -0.73
C GLU A 35 1.03 4.50 -2.13
N THR A 36 -0.17 4.79 -2.66
CA THR A 36 -0.33 5.47 -3.95
C THR A 36 0.37 6.82 -3.96
N PHE A 37 0.16 7.66 -2.94
CA PHE A 37 0.80 8.97 -2.87
C PHE A 37 2.29 8.87 -2.56
N TYR A 38 2.73 7.88 -1.78
CA TYR A 38 4.15 7.60 -1.58
C TYR A 38 4.86 7.29 -2.92
N GLN A 39 4.29 6.40 -3.73
CA GLN A 39 4.83 6.08 -5.06
C GLN A 39 4.73 7.27 -6.02
N ALA A 40 3.66 8.06 -5.94
CA ALA A 40 3.51 9.27 -6.73
C ALA A 40 4.61 10.29 -6.43
N VAL A 41 4.94 10.55 -5.16
CA VAL A 41 6.04 11.44 -4.76
C VAL A 41 7.37 10.97 -5.37
N ARG A 42 7.66 9.66 -5.30
CA ARG A 42 8.89 9.08 -5.85
C ARG A 42 8.98 9.16 -7.38
N SER A 43 7.84 9.20 -8.06
CA SER A 43 7.75 9.19 -9.52
C SER A 43 7.32 10.53 -10.12
N ALA A 44 7.09 11.56 -9.31
CA ALA A 44 6.58 12.88 -9.73
C ALA A 44 7.44 13.56 -10.80
N ASN A 45 8.76 13.32 -10.79
CA ASN A 45 9.68 13.84 -11.80
C ASN A 45 9.55 13.18 -13.19
N ARG A 46 8.88 12.02 -13.26
CA ARG A 46 8.63 11.28 -14.52
C ARG A 46 7.26 11.60 -15.11
N TYR A 47 6.41 12.31 -14.39
CA TYR A 47 5.13 12.75 -14.92
C TYR A 47 5.35 13.86 -15.95
N ASP A 48 5.00 13.58 -17.19
CA ASP A 48 5.22 14.45 -18.36
C ASP A 48 3.98 15.28 -18.75
N GLY A 49 2.85 15.10 -18.04
CA GLY A 49 1.60 15.79 -18.35
C GLY A 49 0.84 15.22 -19.55
N SER A 50 1.23 14.07 -20.09
CA SER A 50 0.53 13.41 -21.20
C SER A 50 -0.90 12.95 -20.88
N CYS A 51 -1.21 12.79 -19.58
CA CYS A 51 -2.55 12.47 -19.09
C CYS A 51 -2.94 13.38 -17.92
N LYS A 52 -4.17 13.25 -17.41
CA LYS A 52 -4.60 13.98 -16.20
C LYS A 52 -3.94 13.39 -14.96
N VAL A 53 -3.67 14.22 -13.94
CA VAL A 53 -3.14 13.78 -12.65
C VAL A 53 -4.03 12.71 -12.01
N SER A 54 -5.35 12.86 -12.08
CA SER A 54 -6.29 11.83 -11.61
C SER A 54 -6.14 10.49 -12.33
N THR A 55 -5.98 10.50 -13.66
CA THR A 55 -5.73 9.29 -14.45
C THR A 55 -4.44 8.62 -14.03
N TRP A 56 -3.38 9.41 -13.87
CA TRP A 56 -2.07 8.92 -13.44
C TRP A 56 -2.11 8.31 -12.02
N LEU A 57 -2.72 8.99 -11.06
CA LEU A 57 -2.89 8.47 -9.69
C LEU A 57 -3.74 7.19 -9.66
N CYS A 58 -4.84 7.13 -10.40
CA CYS A 58 -5.67 5.93 -10.49
C CYS A 58 -4.92 4.76 -11.14
N GLN A 59 -3.98 5.01 -12.06
CA GLN A 59 -3.13 3.95 -12.62
C GLN A 59 -2.20 3.36 -11.56
N ILE A 60 -1.55 4.20 -10.74
CA ILE A 60 -0.71 3.76 -9.62
C ILE A 60 -1.55 2.95 -8.63
N ALA A 61 -2.68 3.50 -8.18
CA ALA A 61 -3.60 2.85 -7.23
C ALA A 61 -4.08 1.49 -7.73
N LYS A 62 -4.49 1.41 -9.00
CA LYS A 62 -4.93 0.16 -9.64
C LYS A 62 -3.81 -0.89 -9.70
N HIS A 63 -2.57 -0.46 -9.96
CA HIS A 63 -1.42 -1.37 -9.97
C HIS A 63 -1.17 -1.96 -8.58
N LEU A 64 -1.17 -1.12 -7.54
CA LEU A 64 -1.01 -1.57 -6.15
C LEU A 64 -2.13 -2.52 -5.72
N TRP A 65 -3.38 -2.20 -6.06
CA TRP A 65 -4.51 -3.10 -5.80
C TRP A 65 -4.32 -4.48 -6.44
N TYR A 66 -3.89 -4.55 -7.70
CA TYR A 66 -3.64 -5.84 -8.34
C TYR A 66 -2.51 -6.62 -7.69
N GLN A 67 -1.44 -5.95 -7.25
CA GLN A 67 -0.38 -6.62 -6.50
C GLN A 67 -0.91 -7.24 -5.20
N GLU A 68 -1.75 -6.51 -4.47
CA GLU A 68 -2.36 -7.00 -3.22
C GLU A 68 -3.32 -8.17 -3.47
N VAL A 69 -4.15 -8.11 -4.52
CA VAL A 69 -5.02 -9.22 -4.92
C VAL A 69 -4.20 -10.48 -5.25
N GLU A 70 -3.11 -10.34 -5.99
CA GLU A 70 -2.24 -11.47 -6.34
C GLU A 70 -1.51 -12.02 -5.10
N HIS A 71 -1.13 -11.18 -4.15
CA HIS A 71 -0.54 -11.59 -2.88
C HIS A 71 -1.53 -12.37 -2.01
N ARG A 72 -2.77 -11.88 -1.90
CA ARG A 72 -3.87 -12.55 -1.17
C ARG A 72 -4.19 -13.92 -1.77
N LYS A 73 -4.22 -14.04 -3.11
CA LYS A 73 -4.40 -15.33 -3.80
C LYS A 73 -3.32 -16.34 -3.44
N LYS A 74 -2.05 -15.91 -3.46
CA LYS A 74 -0.90 -16.79 -3.12
C LYS A 74 -0.93 -17.25 -1.66
N LYS A 75 -1.35 -16.38 -0.74
CA LYS A 75 -1.56 -16.73 0.67
C LYS A 75 -2.75 -17.68 0.89
N GLY A 76 -3.77 -17.64 0.03
CA GLY A 76 -4.92 -18.53 0.05
C GLY A 76 -4.65 -19.94 -0.51
N THR A 77 -3.55 -20.14 -1.25
CA THR A 77 -3.07 -21.44 -1.71
C THR A 77 -1.81 -21.85 -0.95
N SER A 78 -2.00 -22.38 0.27
CA SER A 78 -1.00 -23.23 0.92
C SER A 78 -1.73 -24.48 1.43
N PRO A 79 -1.34 -25.70 1.02
CA PRO A 79 -1.63 -26.87 1.83
C PRO A 79 -0.97 -26.61 3.19
N LEU A 80 -1.75 -26.69 4.27
CA LEU A 80 -1.19 -26.76 5.61
C LEU A 80 -0.43 -28.08 5.70
N THR A 81 0.87 -28.08 5.40
CA THR A 81 1.75 -29.15 5.87
C THR A 81 2.25 -28.75 7.24
N GLU A 82 1.85 -29.53 8.24
CA GLU A 82 2.33 -29.50 9.61
C GLU A 82 3.86 -29.65 9.64
N ASP A 83 4.60 -28.55 9.49
CA ASP A 83 6.05 -28.54 9.74
C ASP A 83 6.57 -27.14 10.10
N ILE A 84 5.85 -26.43 10.98
CA ILE A 84 6.48 -25.36 11.77
C ILE A 84 7.09 -26.04 13.01
N LEU A 85 8.13 -26.82 12.76
CA LEU A 85 8.99 -27.40 13.78
C LEU A 85 9.90 -26.30 14.35
N SER A 86 9.85 -26.17 15.68
CA SER A 86 10.93 -25.76 16.58
C SER A 86 12.09 -24.94 15.99
N LYS A 87 12.11 -23.65 16.29
CA LYS A 87 13.38 -22.96 16.55
C LYS A 87 13.27 -22.24 17.89
N ASP A 88 13.90 -22.85 18.89
CA ASP A 88 14.31 -22.19 20.12
C ASP A 88 14.98 -20.86 19.79
N ILE A 89 14.43 -19.76 20.29
CA ILE A 89 15.16 -18.50 20.45
C ILE A 89 14.96 -18.09 21.92
N PRO A 90 16.01 -18.12 22.76
CA PRO A 90 15.94 -17.72 24.15
C PRO A 90 15.50 -16.27 24.30
N VAL A 91 14.54 -16.03 25.19
CA VAL A 91 14.06 -14.70 25.59
C VAL A 91 14.88 -14.25 26.78
N GLU A 92 16.01 -13.57 26.55
CA GLU A 92 16.72 -12.89 27.63
C GLU A 92 17.23 -11.51 27.18
N ASP A 93 16.85 -10.53 28.02
CA ASP A 93 17.47 -9.23 28.23
C ASP A 93 17.46 -8.16 27.13
N ARG A 94 16.41 -7.31 27.16
CA ARG A 94 16.60 -5.86 26.95
C ARG A 94 15.47 -4.92 27.40
N PHE A 95 14.93 -5.09 28.61
CA PHE A 95 14.24 -3.98 29.30
C PHE A 95 14.52 -4.00 30.80
N ASN A 96 15.78 -3.76 31.18
CA ASN A 96 16.07 -3.20 32.50
C ASN A 96 15.70 -1.71 32.52
N LEU A 97 14.40 -1.40 32.67
CA LEU A 97 14.01 -0.13 33.29
C LEU A 97 14.28 -0.29 34.79
N LYS A 98 15.47 0.13 35.23
CA LYS A 98 15.74 0.29 36.66
C LYS A 98 15.00 1.53 37.16
N SER A 99 14.15 1.25 38.15
CA SER A 99 13.62 2.15 39.15
C SER A 99 14.72 2.85 39.96
#